data_AF-A0A270BDT9-F1
#
_entry.id   AF-A0A270BDT9-F1
#
_cell.length_a   1.000
_cell.length_b   1.000
_cell.length_c   1.000
_cell.angle_alpha   90.00
_cell.angle_beta   90.00
_cell.angle_gamma   90.00
#
_symmetry.space_group_name_H-M   'P 1'
#
loop_
_entity.id
_entity.type
_entity.pdbx_description
1 polymer ?
#
loop_
_entity_poly.entity_id
_entity_poly.type
_entity_poly.pdbx_seq_one_letter_code
_entity_poly.pdbx_strand_id
1 'polypeptide(L)'
;MRLALLTGLLALPVAAMTAEGEAPHQRPDFTRMTDAELSKAYTAAAERRESDWCGFMLPLYSQMENRGSFNPNIKYFRALTEMQCALTEQRWTDAYQKLKYVQSQGGIDLGELAFVDIAGLAGDRAAASAHLLAFLETPEAGGQEEVLARSTGQLLRSYRMAKDFDGALTLMRALQEPQRIGKFNEDVQISFRSDLFAAEVEAGNFERAREQVEGVGSADSVVAALGDRRFEPLWPQLEAKAGPHLHKLLDAELARAIARQKAEPDNLRAFQELATSYLRNARFEDVITLVDTRQPDDFAGLSEDMGWALNAKVYALDALGRHDEAADIFDRIVEQPYDPAQSGWMVNFAINRGSRFVDLGQYEKGLEAADYAGRIAHRSGSDYARMLVRYDKICALTALGRAEEAKAVMAEVEDHLDESVTVAASALLCGGAEERAAEIVRRELGDQYGAMSMATALQRPEFDFYYIHSVRPSLAQRIRPRPDVAPIFDKVARDIPLEFATPFGMRREELAGAATP
;
A
#
# COMPACT_ATOMS: atom_id res chain seq x y z
N MET A 1 -37.14 17.55 -9.81
CA MET A 1 -36.81 17.12 -8.44
C MET A 1 -35.42 16.52 -8.52
N ARG A 2 -34.39 17.25 -8.04
CA ARG A 2 -32.99 16.80 -8.10
C ARG A 2 -32.84 15.57 -7.22
N LEU A 3 -32.51 14.42 -7.81
CA LEU A 3 -32.31 13.17 -7.08
C LEU A 3 -30.94 13.25 -6.37
N ALA A 4 -30.94 13.84 -5.17
CA ALA A 4 -29.80 13.82 -4.26
C ALA A 4 -29.80 12.48 -3.53
N LEU A 5 -29.34 11.41 -4.19
CA LEU A 5 -29.20 10.06 -3.63
C LEU A 5 -28.24 9.28 -4.51
N LEU A 6 -26.92 9.51 -4.36
CA LEU A 6 -25.84 8.58 -4.76
C LEU A 6 -24.42 9.09 -4.49
N THR A 7 -24.24 10.26 -3.87
CA THR A 7 -22.91 10.84 -3.57
C THR A 7 -22.07 10.09 -2.52
N GLY A 8 -22.55 8.98 -1.97
CA GLY A 8 -21.87 8.22 -0.90
C GLY A 8 -21.49 6.77 -1.24
N LEU A 9 -21.60 6.33 -2.49
CA LEU A 9 -21.56 4.90 -2.85
C LEU A 9 -20.41 4.48 -3.79
N LEU A 10 -19.40 5.35 -3.96
CA LEU A 10 -18.29 5.13 -4.90
C LEU A 10 -16.91 5.24 -4.24
N ALA A 11 -16.84 5.17 -2.91
CA ALA A 11 -15.64 4.65 -2.30
C ALA A 11 -15.58 3.17 -2.68
N LEU A 12 -14.80 2.81 -3.70
CA LEU A 12 -14.36 1.43 -3.89
C LEU A 12 -13.68 1.02 -2.58
N PRO A 13 -14.30 0.16 -1.75
CA PRO A 13 -13.52 -0.50 -0.73
C PRO A 13 -12.67 -1.48 -1.54
N VAL A 14 -11.38 -1.21 -1.68
CA VAL A 14 -10.41 -2.28 -1.95
C VAL A 14 -10.23 -3.06 -0.65
N ALA A 15 -11.33 -3.57 -0.15
CA ALA A 15 -11.40 -4.65 0.80
C ALA A 15 -12.23 -5.68 0.05
N ALA A 16 -11.67 -6.85 -0.19
CA ALA A 16 -12.45 -7.98 -0.65
C ALA A 16 -13.62 -8.14 0.31
N MET A 17 -14.82 -7.69 -0.10
CA MET A 17 -16.02 -7.98 0.65
C MET A 17 -16.35 -9.45 0.38
N THR A 18 -15.63 -10.35 1.04
CA THR A 18 -16.30 -11.51 1.60
C THR A 18 -17.14 -10.97 2.75
N ALA A 19 -18.27 -10.35 2.42
CA ALA A 19 -19.38 -10.34 3.35
C ALA A 19 -19.60 -11.83 3.66
N GLU A 20 -19.30 -12.23 4.90
CA GLU A 20 -19.81 -13.48 5.43
C GLU A 20 -21.29 -13.47 5.11
N GLY A 21 -21.69 -14.36 4.20
CA GLY A 21 -23.04 -14.39 3.70
C GLY A 21 -23.98 -14.56 4.89
N GLU A 22 -24.70 -13.49 5.22
CA GLU A 22 -26.04 -13.64 5.75
C GLU A 22 -26.69 -14.73 4.88
N ALA A 23 -27.14 -15.81 5.51
CA ALA A 23 -27.71 -16.96 4.80
C ALA A 23 -28.62 -16.44 3.70
N PRO A 24 -28.40 -16.82 2.42
CA PRO A 24 -28.99 -16.11 1.29
C PRO A 24 -30.49 -16.00 1.53
N HIS A 25 -30.98 -14.77 1.76
CA HIS A 25 -32.40 -14.52 1.86
C HIS A 25 -33.03 -15.21 0.66
N GLN A 26 -34.04 -16.06 0.92
CA GLN A 26 -34.65 -16.92 -0.10
C GLN A 26 -34.93 -16.09 -1.35
N ARG A 27 -34.11 -16.29 -2.39
CA ARG A 27 -34.06 -15.39 -3.55
C ARG A 27 -35.44 -15.42 -4.21
N PRO A 28 -36.17 -14.30 -4.23
CA PRO A 28 -37.52 -14.31 -4.78
C PRO A 28 -37.46 -14.66 -6.26
N ASP A 29 -38.34 -15.56 -6.71
CA ASP A 29 -38.51 -15.84 -8.14
C ASP A 29 -39.33 -14.71 -8.77
N PHE A 30 -38.65 -13.64 -9.17
CA PHE A 30 -39.26 -12.46 -9.78
C PHE A 30 -40.03 -12.78 -11.07
N THR A 31 -39.77 -13.92 -11.72
CA THR A 31 -40.48 -14.31 -12.96
C THR A 31 -41.96 -14.62 -12.71
N ARG A 32 -42.30 -15.01 -11.48
CA ARG A 32 -43.65 -15.39 -11.04
C ARG A 32 -44.43 -14.24 -10.41
N MET A 33 -43.78 -13.09 -10.19
CA MET A 33 -44.41 -11.92 -9.59
C MET A 33 -45.21 -11.11 -10.63
N THR A 34 -46.31 -10.56 -10.15
CA THR A 34 -47.10 -9.52 -10.82
C THR A 34 -46.39 -8.17 -10.78
N ASP A 35 -46.81 -7.21 -11.62
CA ASP A 35 -46.20 -5.89 -11.65
C ASP A 35 -46.29 -5.16 -10.29
N ALA A 36 -47.40 -5.35 -9.55
CA ALA A 36 -47.56 -4.79 -8.21
C ALA A 36 -46.59 -5.41 -7.18
N GLU A 37 -46.33 -6.71 -7.29
CA GLU A 37 -45.37 -7.41 -6.43
C GLU A 37 -43.93 -7.00 -6.75
N LEU A 38 -43.59 -6.82 -8.02
CA LEU A 38 -42.28 -6.29 -8.45
C LEU A 38 -42.08 -4.84 -7.95
N SER A 39 -43.09 -3.97 -8.06
CA SER A 39 -43.04 -2.62 -7.48
C SER A 39 -42.83 -2.65 -5.96
N LYS A 40 -43.51 -3.55 -5.25
CA LYS A 40 -43.35 -3.70 -3.80
C LYS A 40 -41.94 -4.20 -3.44
N ALA A 41 -41.41 -5.16 -4.19
CA ALA A 41 -40.04 -5.66 -4.02
C ALA A 41 -39.00 -4.55 -4.25
N TYR A 42 -39.20 -3.73 -5.28
CA TYR A 42 -38.36 -2.55 -5.56
C TYR A 42 -38.38 -1.55 -4.40
N THR A 43 -39.56 -1.18 -3.89
CA THR A 43 -39.68 -0.25 -2.76
C THR A 43 -39.00 -0.82 -1.50
N ALA A 44 -39.23 -2.10 -1.18
CA ALA A 44 -38.61 -2.75 -0.03
C ALA A 44 -37.08 -2.81 -0.14
N ALA A 45 -36.56 -3.08 -1.34
CA ALA A 45 -35.13 -3.09 -1.61
C ALA A 45 -34.49 -1.71 -1.39
N ALA A 46 -35.16 -0.65 -1.84
CA ALA A 46 -34.71 0.73 -1.60
C ALA A 46 -34.74 1.10 -0.11
N GLU A 47 -35.78 0.72 0.62
CA GLU A 47 -35.92 0.99 2.06
C GLU A 47 -34.82 0.33 2.90
N ARG A 48 -34.46 -0.92 2.57
CA ARG A 48 -33.38 -1.64 3.26
C ARG A 48 -31.98 -1.33 2.73
N ARG A 49 -31.85 -0.48 1.71
CA ARG A 49 -30.59 -0.19 1.01
C ARG A 49 -29.90 -1.47 0.53
N GLU A 50 -30.65 -2.29 -0.19
CA GLU A 50 -30.15 -3.54 -0.76
C GLU A 50 -28.82 -3.36 -1.50
N SER A 51 -27.86 -4.23 -1.22
CA SER A 51 -26.50 -4.20 -1.78
C SER A 51 -26.14 -5.50 -2.51
N ASP A 52 -27.00 -6.52 -2.54
CA ASP A 52 -26.86 -7.68 -3.41
C ASP A 52 -27.20 -7.31 -4.86
N TRP A 53 -26.23 -6.68 -5.53
CA TRP A 53 -26.35 -6.21 -6.90
C TRP A 53 -26.58 -7.37 -7.89
N CYS A 54 -25.80 -8.44 -7.75
CA CYS A 54 -25.83 -9.58 -8.67
C CYS A 54 -27.02 -10.52 -8.43
N GLY A 55 -27.25 -10.89 -7.16
CA GLY A 55 -28.20 -11.94 -6.77
C GLY A 55 -29.63 -11.46 -6.58
N PHE A 56 -29.83 -10.18 -6.27
CA PHE A 56 -31.16 -9.61 -6.00
C PHE A 56 -31.55 -8.50 -6.96
N MET A 57 -30.75 -7.42 -7.02
CA MET A 57 -31.14 -6.20 -7.76
C MET A 57 -31.15 -6.44 -9.28
N LEU A 58 -30.15 -7.15 -9.82
CA LEU A 58 -30.06 -7.39 -11.26
C LEU A 58 -31.24 -8.24 -11.77
N PRO A 59 -31.61 -9.37 -11.13
CA PRO A 59 -32.82 -10.11 -11.49
C PRO A 59 -34.10 -9.27 -11.40
N LEU A 60 -34.26 -8.46 -10.34
CA LEU A 60 -35.42 -7.60 -10.16
C LEU A 60 -35.57 -6.58 -11.30
N TYR A 61 -34.52 -5.80 -11.58
CA TYR A 61 -34.55 -4.82 -12.67
C TYR A 61 -34.68 -5.46 -14.04
N SER A 62 -34.07 -6.62 -14.26
CA SER A 62 -34.22 -7.37 -15.50
C SER A 62 -35.67 -7.77 -15.75
N GLN A 63 -36.37 -8.26 -14.72
CA GLN A 63 -37.80 -8.58 -14.84
C GLN A 63 -38.66 -7.33 -15.06
N MET A 64 -38.41 -6.26 -14.31
CA MET A 64 -39.14 -4.99 -14.51
C MET A 64 -38.94 -4.43 -15.93
N GLU A 65 -37.73 -4.51 -16.50
CA GLU A 65 -37.49 -4.07 -17.88
C GLU A 65 -38.21 -4.96 -18.90
N ASN A 66 -38.13 -6.29 -18.72
CA ASN A 66 -38.75 -7.26 -19.63
C ASN A 66 -40.28 -7.11 -19.72
N ARG A 67 -40.93 -6.66 -18.64
CA ARG A 67 -42.38 -6.40 -18.63
C ARG A 67 -42.78 -5.19 -19.46
N GLY A 68 -41.89 -4.20 -19.62
CA GLY A 68 -42.12 -2.98 -20.38
C GLY A 68 -43.19 -2.03 -19.81
N SER A 69 -43.88 -2.41 -18.73
CA SER A 69 -44.91 -1.63 -18.03
C SER A 69 -44.34 -0.63 -17.03
N PHE A 70 -43.04 -0.72 -16.73
CA PHE A 70 -42.35 0.12 -15.75
C PHE A 70 -41.70 1.35 -16.40
N ASN A 71 -41.24 2.28 -15.56
CA ASN A 71 -40.55 3.49 -16.01
C ASN A 71 -39.40 3.15 -16.97
N PRO A 72 -39.28 3.80 -18.15
CA PRO A 72 -38.17 3.57 -19.08
C PRO A 72 -36.77 3.69 -18.46
N ASN A 73 -36.63 4.45 -17.37
CA ASN A 73 -35.39 4.56 -16.60
C ASN A 73 -34.98 3.24 -15.91
N ILE A 74 -35.84 2.22 -15.86
CA ILE A 74 -35.47 0.88 -15.36
C ILE A 74 -34.29 0.30 -16.16
N LYS A 75 -34.22 0.55 -17.47
CA LYS A 75 -33.06 0.12 -18.28
C LYS A 75 -31.75 0.76 -17.82
N TYR A 76 -31.85 1.99 -17.35
CA TYR A 76 -30.72 2.72 -16.80
C TYR A 76 -30.31 2.16 -15.42
N PHE A 77 -31.26 1.92 -14.52
CA PHE A 77 -30.99 1.29 -13.22
C PHE A 77 -30.47 -0.14 -13.36
N ARG A 78 -30.94 -0.90 -14.36
CA ARG A 78 -30.37 -2.20 -14.70
C ARG A 78 -28.91 -2.06 -15.11
N ALA A 79 -28.57 -1.12 -16.00
CA ALA A 79 -27.18 -0.92 -16.42
C ALA A 79 -26.25 -0.50 -15.26
N LEU A 80 -26.71 0.36 -14.35
CA LEU A 80 -25.98 0.67 -13.11
C LEU A 80 -25.77 -0.57 -12.23
N THR A 81 -26.79 -1.42 -12.13
CA THR A 81 -26.72 -2.65 -11.34
C THR A 81 -25.80 -3.69 -11.99
N GLU A 82 -25.82 -3.80 -13.33
CA GLU A 82 -24.88 -4.62 -14.11
C GLU A 82 -23.44 -4.14 -13.91
N MET A 83 -23.22 -2.82 -13.86
CA MET A 83 -21.92 -2.23 -13.55
C MET A 83 -21.46 -2.62 -12.15
N GLN A 84 -22.29 -2.40 -11.13
CA GLN A 84 -21.94 -2.74 -9.73
C GLN A 84 -21.68 -4.23 -9.55
N CYS A 85 -22.53 -5.08 -10.15
CA CYS A 85 -22.31 -6.52 -10.16
C CYS A 85 -20.98 -6.90 -10.83
N ALA A 86 -20.65 -6.29 -11.98
CA ALA A 86 -19.37 -6.50 -12.63
C ALA A 86 -18.18 -6.03 -11.78
N LEU A 87 -18.30 -4.96 -11.00
CA LEU A 87 -17.27 -4.54 -10.05
C LEU A 87 -17.10 -5.55 -8.92
N THR A 88 -18.19 -6.05 -8.34
CA THR A 88 -18.17 -7.07 -7.29
C THR A 88 -17.49 -8.36 -7.76
N GLU A 89 -17.75 -8.76 -9.02
CA GLU A 89 -17.15 -9.95 -9.63
C GLU A 89 -15.80 -9.67 -10.32
N GLN A 90 -15.26 -8.45 -10.18
CA GLN A 90 -13.99 -8.02 -10.80
C GLN A 90 -13.94 -8.17 -12.33
N ARG A 91 -15.09 -8.15 -12.99
CA ARG A 91 -15.22 -8.10 -14.45
C ARG A 91 -15.04 -6.68 -14.96
N TRP A 92 -13.82 -6.15 -14.84
CA TRP A 92 -13.49 -4.73 -15.07
C TRP A 92 -13.91 -4.20 -16.44
N THR A 93 -13.68 -4.97 -17.50
CA THR A 93 -14.09 -4.58 -18.86
C THR A 93 -15.61 -4.43 -18.97
N ASP A 94 -16.38 -5.33 -18.38
CA ASP A 94 -17.84 -5.25 -18.40
C ASP A 94 -18.35 -4.05 -17.61
N ALA A 95 -17.80 -3.84 -16.40
CA ALA A 95 -18.10 -2.68 -15.59
C ALA A 95 -17.83 -1.38 -16.35
N TYR A 96 -16.70 -1.30 -17.07
CA TYR A 96 -16.33 -0.14 -17.85
C TYR A 96 -17.27 0.12 -19.04
N GLN A 97 -17.72 -0.93 -19.74
CA GLN A 97 -18.72 -0.76 -20.81
C GLN A 97 -20.05 -0.25 -20.27
N LYS A 98 -20.49 -0.75 -19.11
CA LYS A 98 -21.70 -0.27 -18.44
C LYS A 98 -21.56 1.16 -17.95
N LEU A 99 -20.38 1.54 -17.44
CA LEU A 99 -20.07 2.90 -17.05
C LEU A 99 -20.21 3.87 -18.23
N LYS A 100 -19.59 3.57 -19.39
CA LYS A 100 -19.72 4.37 -20.61
C LYS A 100 -21.17 4.53 -21.05
N TYR A 101 -21.94 3.44 -21.01
CA TYR A 101 -23.36 3.47 -21.32
C TYR A 101 -24.11 4.39 -20.36
N VAL A 102 -23.91 4.24 -19.05
CA VAL A 102 -24.57 5.03 -18.01
C VAL A 102 -24.26 6.52 -18.17
N GLN A 103 -22.99 6.90 -18.37
CA GLN A 103 -22.60 8.29 -18.59
C GLN A 103 -23.26 8.89 -19.85
N SER A 104 -23.39 8.10 -20.93
CA SER A 104 -24.03 8.57 -22.17
C SER A 104 -25.51 8.94 -22.01
N GLN A 105 -26.17 8.43 -20.97
CA GLN A 105 -27.60 8.69 -20.71
C GLN A 105 -27.84 9.94 -19.85
N GLY A 106 -26.78 10.62 -19.36
CA GLY A 106 -26.89 11.93 -18.71
C GLY A 106 -27.63 11.98 -17.37
N GLY A 107 -27.84 10.83 -16.70
CA GLY A 107 -28.76 10.70 -15.57
C GLY A 107 -28.15 10.77 -14.16
N ILE A 108 -26.88 10.38 -13.98
CA ILE A 108 -26.17 10.38 -12.68
C ILE A 108 -24.69 10.70 -12.92
N ASP A 109 -24.20 11.65 -12.13
CA ASP A 109 -22.76 11.88 -11.95
C ASP A 109 -22.21 10.79 -11.04
N LEU A 110 -21.45 9.86 -11.61
CA LEU A 110 -20.82 8.75 -10.87
C LEU A 110 -19.50 9.17 -10.19
N GLY A 111 -19.22 10.47 -10.06
CA GLY A 111 -17.97 10.96 -9.51
C GLY A 111 -16.81 10.71 -10.48
N GLU A 112 -16.10 11.76 -10.86
CA GLU A 112 -15.04 11.71 -11.88
C GLU A 112 -13.97 10.64 -11.58
N LEU A 113 -13.64 10.40 -10.30
CA LEU A 113 -12.63 9.42 -9.89
C LEU A 113 -13.09 7.96 -10.02
N ALA A 114 -14.39 7.67 -9.95
CA ALA A 114 -14.87 6.31 -10.22
C ALA A 114 -14.61 5.90 -11.67
N PHE A 115 -14.69 6.85 -12.60
CA PHE A 115 -14.31 6.58 -13.99
C PHE A 115 -12.83 6.28 -14.12
N VAL A 116 -11.97 7.07 -13.48
CA VAL A 116 -10.51 6.87 -13.50
C VAL A 116 -10.17 5.46 -13.01
N ASP A 117 -10.72 5.06 -11.85
CA ASP A 117 -10.43 3.77 -11.24
C ASP A 117 -10.91 2.60 -12.13
N ILE A 118 -12.16 2.65 -12.61
CA ILE A 118 -12.76 1.58 -13.43
C ILE A 118 -12.06 1.47 -14.80
N ALA A 119 -11.78 2.60 -15.45
CA ALA A 119 -11.08 2.63 -16.74
C ALA A 119 -9.65 2.08 -16.62
N GLY A 120 -8.93 2.46 -15.56
CA GLY A 120 -7.59 1.94 -15.27
C GLY A 120 -7.57 0.43 -15.04
N LEU A 121 -8.50 -0.08 -14.22
CA LEU A 121 -8.67 -1.52 -13.96
C LEU A 121 -9.09 -2.30 -15.22
N ALA A 122 -9.91 -1.69 -16.08
CA ALA A 122 -10.30 -2.28 -17.37
C ALA A 122 -9.20 -2.21 -18.43
N GLY A 123 -8.07 -1.55 -18.15
CA GLY A 123 -6.91 -1.42 -19.01
C GLY A 123 -6.93 -0.23 -19.98
N ASP A 124 -7.97 0.60 -19.97
CA ASP A 124 -8.05 1.85 -20.76
C ASP A 124 -7.38 3.00 -19.99
N ARG A 125 -6.09 2.83 -19.75
CA ARG A 125 -5.27 3.74 -18.92
C ARG A 125 -5.14 5.13 -19.55
N ALA A 126 -5.15 5.21 -20.87
CA ALA A 126 -5.12 6.48 -21.58
C ALA A 126 -6.39 7.31 -21.31
N ALA A 127 -7.59 6.68 -21.37
CA ALA A 127 -8.82 7.36 -20.99
C ALA A 127 -8.83 7.71 -19.49
N ALA A 128 -8.38 6.81 -18.61
CA ALA A 128 -8.27 7.08 -17.18
C ALA A 128 -7.38 8.31 -16.90
N SER A 129 -6.20 8.37 -17.53
CA SER A 129 -5.28 9.51 -17.43
C SER A 129 -5.90 10.80 -17.93
N ALA A 130 -6.56 10.79 -19.09
CA ALA A 130 -7.21 11.97 -19.64
C ALA A 130 -8.30 12.50 -18.71
N HIS A 131 -9.12 11.61 -18.13
CA HIS A 131 -10.17 11.98 -17.18
C HIS A 131 -9.58 12.51 -15.87
N LEU A 132 -8.56 11.86 -15.30
CA LEU A 132 -7.89 12.34 -14.09
C LEU A 132 -7.33 13.75 -14.28
N LEU A 133 -6.60 13.97 -15.37
CA LEU A 133 -6.01 15.28 -15.67
C LEU A 133 -7.09 16.34 -15.89
N ALA A 134 -8.18 16.01 -16.59
CA ALA A 134 -9.32 16.93 -16.75
C ALA A 134 -9.98 17.27 -15.41
N PHE A 135 -10.17 16.29 -14.53
CA PHE A 135 -10.73 16.51 -13.20
C PHE A 135 -9.83 17.40 -12.34
N LEU A 136 -8.51 17.23 -12.40
CA LEU A 136 -7.56 18.06 -11.65
C LEU A 136 -7.59 19.55 -12.07
N GLU A 137 -8.08 19.87 -13.27
CA GLU A 137 -8.28 21.26 -13.71
C GLU A 137 -9.57 21.89 -13.16
N THR A 138 -10.41 21.11 -12.48
CA THR A 138 -11.67 21.60 -11.92
C THR A 138 -11.51 22.17 -10.50
N PRO A 139 -12.39 23.09 -10.07
CA PRO A 139 -12.50 23.50 -8.67
C PRO A 139 -12.84 22.33 -7.74
N GLU A 140 -13.66 21.38 -8.20
CA GLU A 140 -14.17 20.24 -7.43
C GLU A 140 -13.05 19.32 -6.95
N ALA A 141 -11.91 19.26 -7.63
CA ALA A 141 -10.74 18.51 -7.18
C ALA A 141 -10.13 19.06 -5.87
N GLY A 142 -10.39 20.32 -5.49
CA GLY A 142 -9.88 20.89 -4.23
C GLY A 142 -10.51 20.25 -3.00
N GLY A 143 -9.71 19.96 -1.97
CA GLY A 143 -10.19 19.34 -0.73
C GLY A 143 -10.48 17.83 -0.83
N GLN A 144 -9.99 17.17 -1.89
CA GLN A 144 -10.11 15.73 -2.10
C GLN A 144 -8.73 15.04 -2.13
N GLU A 145 -7.75 15.59 -1.42
CA GLU A 145 -6.33 15.22 -1.51
C GLU A 145 -6.10 13.71 -1.33
N GLU A 146 -6.77 13.10 -0.36
CA GLU A 146 -6.62 11.68 -0.04
C GLU A 146 -7.18 10.77 -1.14
N VAL A 147 -8.40 11.06 -1.61
CA VAL A 147 -9.07 10.28 -2.67
C VAL A 147 -8.30 10.43 -3.99
N LEU A 148 -7.83 11.64 -4.30
CA LEU A 148 -6.98 11.92 -5.45
C LEU A 148 -5.68 11.12 -5.41
N ALA A 149 -4.98 11.12 -4.26
CA ALA A 149 -3.74 10.38 -4.09
C ALA A 149 -3.96 8.87 -4.29
N ARG A 150 -5.06 8.32 -3.74
CA ARG A 150 -5.43 6.92 -3.89
C ARG A 150 -5.68 6.53 -5.35
N SER A 151 -6.57 7.26 -6.05
CA SER A 151 -6.90 6.98 -7.46
C SER A 151 -5.70 7.16 -8.39
N THR A 152 -4.90 8.22 -8.19
CA THR A 152 -3.68 8.45 -8.97
C THR A 152 -2.66 7.33 -8.78
N GLY A 153 -2.43 6.91 -7.53
CA GLY A 153 -1.53 5.80 -7.22
C GLY A 153 -2.00 4.45 -7.78
N GLN A 154 -3.32 4.19 -7.79
CA GLN A 154 -3.89 3.01 -8.43
C GLN A 154 -3.68 3.03 -9.95
N LEU A 155 -3.90 4.18 -10.61
CA LEU A 155 -3.67 4.33 -12.03
C LEU A 155 -2.19 4.12 -12.39
N LEU A 156 -1.25 4.73 -11.67
CA LEU A 156 0.19 4.53 -11.87
C LEU A 156 0.60 3.06 -11.65
N ARG A 157 0.07 2.38 -10.62
CA ARG A 157 0.25 0.93 -10.45
C ARG A 157 -0.27 0.14 -11.64
N SER A 158 -1.43 0.50 -12.18
CA SER A 158 -2.00 -0.20 -13.34
C SER A 158 -1.09 -0.12 -14.57
N TYR A 159 -0.40 1.01 -14.79
CA TYR A 159 0.60 1.15 -15.85
C TYR A 159 1.80 0.24 -15.61
N ARG A 160 2.33 0.22 -14.37
CA ARG A 160 3.44 -0.67 -13.98
C ARG A 160 3.11 -2.14 -14.23
N MET A 161 1.91 -2.59 -13.83
CA MET A 161 1.47 -3.97 -14.06
C MET A 161 1.37 -4.33 -15.55
N ALA A 162 0.96 -3.38 -16.40
CA ALA A 162 0.93 -3.56 -17.86
C ALA A 162 2.28 -3.43 -18.55
N LYS A 163 3.34 -3.09 -17.82
CA LYS A 163 4.64 -2.74 -18.37
C LYS A 163 4.60 -1.58 -19.38
N ASP A 164 3.67 -0.63 -19.19
CA ASP A 164 3.49 0.55 -20.07
C ASP A 164 4.22 1.77 -19.48
N PHE A 165 5.53 1.82 -19.73
CA PHE A 165 6.44 2.86 -19.23
C PHE A 165 6.16 4.24 -19.82
N ASP A 166 5.95 4.30 -21.14
CA ASP A 166 5.75 5.55 -21.84
C ASP A 166 4.45 6.21 -21.38
N GLY A 167 3.38 5.42 -21.22
CA GLY A 167 2.11 5.90 -20.70
C GLY A 167 2.21 6.42 -19.25
N ALA A 168 2.90 5.69 -18.37
CA ALA A 168 3.15 6.14 -17.00
C ALA A 168 3.95 7.45 -16.98
N LEU A 169 5.04 7.53 -17.73
CA LEU A 169 5.91 8.71 -17.80
C LEU A 169 5.16 9.92 -18.37
N THR A 170 4.31 9.73 -19.38
CA THR A 170 3.43 10.78 -19.90
C THR A 170 2.50 11.32 -18.82
N LEU A 171 1.82 10.45 -18.06
CA LEU A 171 0.96 10.86 -16.96
C LEU A 171 1.75 11.59 -15.87
N MET A 172 2.88 11.04 -15.42
CA MET A 172 3.71 11.65 -14.37
C MET A 172 4.19 13.05 -14.75
N ARG A 173 4.60 13.26 -16.01
CA ARG A 173 4.97 14.59 -16.52
C ARG A 173 3.80 15.56 -16.50
N ALA A 174 2.63 15.12 -16.96
CA ALA A 174 1.42 15.95 -16.97
C ALA A 174 0.98 16.34 -15.54
N LEU A 175 1.17 15.45 -14.57
CA LEU A 175 0.84 15.74 -13.16
C LEU A 175 1.71 16.84 -12.55
N GLN A 176 2.93 17.10 -13.05
CA GLN A 176 3.82 18.12 -12.49
C GLN A 176 3.42 19.56 -12.79
N GLU A 177 2.44 19.79 -13.67
CA GLU A 177 1.96 21.13 -13.93
C GLU A 177 1.45 21.78 -12.62
N PRO A 178 1.88 23.02 -12.27
CA PRO A 178 1.63 23.62 -10.96
C PRO A 178 0.16 23.57 -10.51
N GLN A 179 -0.77 23.77 -11.44
CA GLN A 179 -2.20 23.75 -11.15
C GLN A 179 -2.76 22.35 -10.84
N ARG A 180 -2.08 21.29 -11.29
CA ARG A 180 -2.45 19.89 -11.03
C ARG A 180 -1.74 19.35 -9.79
N ILE A 181 -0.41 19.50 -9.71
CA ILE A 181 0.36 18.99 -8.56
C ILE A 181 -0.05 19.70 -7.26
N GLY A 182 -0.46 20.97 -7.34
CA GLY A 182 -0.97 21.73 -6.20
C GLY A 182 -2.30 21.23 -5.62
N LYS A 183 -2.97 20.26 -6.26
CA LYS A 183 -4.18 19.61 -5.72
C LYS A 183 -3.87 18.50 -4.71
N PHE A 184 -2.61 18.12 -4.58
CA PHE A 184 -2.16 17.09 -3.65
C PHE A 184 -1.48 17.74 -2.44
N ASN A 185 -1.51 17.04 -1.30
CA ASN A 185 -0.73 17.46 -0.13
C ASN A 185 0.79 17.40 -0.39
N GLU A 186 1.57 18.08 0.43
CA GLU A 186 3.02 18.24 0.20
C GLU A 186 3.77 16.90 0.10
N ASP A 187 3.42 15.91 0.92
CA ASP A 187 4.07 14.60 0.92
C ASP A 187 3.82 13.83 -0.39
N VAL A 188 2.58 13.85 -0.88
CA VAL A 188 2.24 13.25 -2.18
C VAL A 188 2.95 13.98 -3.32
N GLN A 189 3.09 15.30 -3.26
CA GLN A 189 3.87 16.04 -4.25
C GLN A 189 5.36 15.62 -4.23
N ILE A 190 5.95 15.43 -3.04
CA ILE A 190 7.33 14.94 -2.89
C ILE A 190 7.47 13.53 -3.48
N SER A 191 6.50 12.64 -3.23
CA SER A 191 6.50 11.29 -3.80
C SER A 191 6.42 11.35 -5.33
N PHE A 192 5.47 12.10 -5.90
CA PHE A 192 5.33 12.21 -7.36
C PHE A 192 6.56 12.81 -8.04
N ARG A 193 7.22 13.79 -7.41
CA ARG A 193 8.48 14.34 -7.93
C ARG A 193 9.59 13.30 -7.93
N SER A 194 9.67 12.49 -6.88
CA SER A 194 10.66 11.40 -6.77
C SER A 194 10.39 10.28 -7.78
N ASP A 195 9.12 9.90 -7.97
CA ASP A 195 8.72 8.88 -8.95
C ASP A 195 8.98 9.33 -10.38
N LEU A 196 8.67 10.59 -10.72
CA LEU A 196 9.00 11.14 -12.03
C LEU A 196 10.51 11.19 -12.25
N PHE A 197 11.28 11.64 -11.26
CA PHE A 197 12.74 11.66 -11.34
C PHE A 197 13.30 10.27 -11.66
N ALA A 198 12.85 9.24 -10.96
CA ALA A 198 13.24 7.87 -11.23
C ALA A 198 12.83 7.46 -12.66
N ALA A 199 11.58 7.69 -13.07
CA ALA A 199 11.09 7.34 -14.40
C ALA A 199 11.85 8.06 -15.53
N GLU A 200 12.28 9.32 -15.34
CA GLU A 200 13.10 10.05 -16.31
C GLU A 200 14.49 9.45 -16.46
N VAL A 201 15.12 9.02 -15.36
CA VAL A 201 16.41 8.30 -15.39
C VAL A 201 16.27 6.95 -16.11
N GLU A 202 15.21 6.20 -15.79
CA GLU A 202 14.94 4.90 -16.41
C GLU A 202 14.69 5.03 -17.93
N ALA A 203 14.07 6.12 -18.36
CA ALA A 203 13.86 6.45 -19.77
C ALA A 203 15.12 7.04 -20.45
N GLY A 204 16.25 7.19 -19.74
CA GLY A 204 17.49 7.76 -20.27
C GLY A 204 17.47 9.28 -20.47
N ASN A 205 16.48 9.98 -19.91
CA ASN A 205 16.31 11.44 -20.03
C ASN A 205 17.13 12.19 -18.98
N PHE A 206 18.45 11.95 -18.95
CA PHE A 206 19.34 12.45 -17.88
C PHE A 206 19.36 13.97 -17.72
N GLU A 207 19.19 14.74 -18.79
CA GLU A 207 19.12 16.21 -18.71
C GLU A 207 17.90 16.66 -17.90
N ARG A 208 16.73 16.07 -18.18
CA ARG A 208 15.49 16.34 -17.44
C ARG A 208 15.59 15.88 -15.99
N ALA A 209 16.11 14.67 -15.78
CA ALA A 209 16.32 14.14 -14.44
C ALA A 209 17.26 15.04 -13.62
N ARG A 210 18.31 15.60 -14.23
CA ARG A 210 19.25 16.51 -13.54
C ARG A 210 18.57 17.78 -13.06
N GLU A 211 17.66 18.36 -13.85
CA GLU A 211 16.87 19.53 -13.46
C GLU A 211 15.91 19.23 -12.30
N GLN A 212 15.53 17.96 -12.12
CA GLN A 212 14.58 17.51 -11.11
C GLN A 212 15.23 17.12 -9.78
N VAL A 213 16.56 16.94 -9.70
CA VAL A 213 17.26 16.49 -8.49
C VAL A 213 16.88 17.32 -7.27
N GLU A 214 16.75 18.65 -7.42
CA GLU A 214 16.38 19.51 -6.29
C GLU A 214 14.98 19.25 -5.74
N GLY A 215 14.05 18.78 -6.58
CA GLY A 215 12.68 18.43 -6.20
C GLY A 215 12.54 17.06 -5.53
N VAL A 216 13.59 16.23 -5.52
CA VAL A 216 13.60 14.91 -4.87
C VAL A 216 13.74 15.10 -3.36
N GLY A 217 12.64 14.94 -2.63
CA GLY A 217 12.59 15.21 -1.19
C GLY A 217 12.60 13.97 -0.28
N SER A 218 12.43 12.76 -0.83
CA SER A 218 12.37 11.52 -0.06
C SER A 218 13.77 10.94 0.16
N ALA A 219 14.11 10.68 1.42
CA ALA A 219 15.36 10.00 1.76
C ALA A 219 15.39 8.55 1.24
N ASP A 220 14.27 7.84 1.26
CA ASP A 220 14.14 6.46 0.76
C ASP A 220 14.44 6.41 -0.75
N SER A 221 13.86 7.34 -1.52
CA SER A 221 14.11 7.45 -2.96
C SER A 221 15.57 7.77 -3.27
N VAL A 222 16.21 8.63 -2.48
CA VAL A 222 17.63 8.95 -2.67
C VAL A 222 18.52 7.75 -2.31
N VAL A 223 18.24 7.03 -1.22
CA VAL A 223 18.96 5.80 -0.88
C VAL A 223 18.85 4.76 -1.99
N ALA A 224 17.63 4.51 -2.50
CA ALA A 224 17.42 3.59 -3.61
C ALA A 224 18.22 4.01 -4.86
N ALA A 225 18.19 5.29 -5.23
CA ALA A 225 18.93 5.83 -6.37
C ALA A 225 20.47 5.76 -6.17
N LEU A 226 20.96 5.95 -4.94
CA LEU A 226 22.39 5.80 -4.65
C LEU A 226 22.89 4.36 -4.82
N GLY A 227 22.00 3.37 -4.70
CA GLY A 227 22.33 1.96 -4.91
C GLY A 227 22.20 1.50 -6.37
N ASP A 228 21.51 2.23 -7.23
CA ASP A 228 21.18 1.83 -8.59
C ASP A 228 22.08 2.53 -9.63
N ARG A 229 22.76 1.75 -10.47
CA ARG A 229 23.71 2.26 -11.47
C ARG A 229 23.08 3.08 -12.58
N ARG A 230 21.78 2.95 -12.82
CA ARG A 230 21.07 3.84 -13.77
C ARG A 230 21.20 5.29 -13.34
N PHE A 231 21.37 5.55 -12.04
CA PHE A 231 21.54 6.89 -11.47
C PHE A 231 23.01 7.33 -11.33
N GLU A 232 23.98 6.51 -11.78
CA GLU A 232 25.41 6.83 -11.68
C GLU A 232 25.78 8.24 -12.19
N PRO A 233 25.24 8.73 -13.33
CA PRO A 233 25.52 10.09 -13.81
C PRO A 233 25.03 11.21 -12.88
N LEU A 234 24.14 10.90 -11.93
CA LEU A 234 23.49 11.84 -11.02
C LEU A 234 23.90 11.63 -9.55
N TRP A 235 24.73 10.62 -9.25
CA TRP A 235 25.20 10.38 -7.88
C TRP A 235 25.87 11.60 -7.25
N PRO A 236 26.76 12.38 -7.90
CA PRO A 236 27.36 13.54 -7.26
C PRO A 236 26.33 14.56 -6.74
N GLN A 237 25.24 14.78 -7.48
CA GLN A 237 24.17 15.69 -7.06
C GLN A 237 23.30 15.07 -5.96
N LEU A 238 22.98 13.77 -6.07
CA LEU A 238 22.21 13.04 -5.05
C LEU A 238 22.97 12.95 -3.72
N GLU A 239 24.27 12.64 -3.76
CA GLU A 239 25.17 12.58 -2.61
C GLU A 239 25.29 13.96 -1.94
N ALA A 240 25.48 15.02 -2.73
CA ALA A 240 25.50 16.39 -2.22
C ALA A 240 24.17 16.80 -1.57
N LYS A 241 23.04 16.35 -2.14
CA LYS A 241 21.69 16.63 -1.63
C LYS A 241 21.38 15.85 -0.35
N ALA A 242 21.77 14.59 -0.27
CA ALA A 242 21.64 13.76 0.91
C ALA A 242 22.47 14.32 2.08
N GLY A 243 23.74 14.65 1.81
CA GLY A 243 24.73 14.88 2.84
C GLY A 243 25.03 13.62 3.68
N PRO A 244 26.05 13.68 4.55
CA PRO A 244 26.36 12.60 5.49
C PRO A 244 25.13 12.12 6.26
N HIS A 245 24.91 10.82 6.35
CA HIS A 245 23.79 10.18 7.02
C HIS A 245 22.42 10.70 6.60
N LEU A 246 22.30 11.19 5.36
CA LEU A 246 21.05 11.74 4.80
C LEU A 246 20.50 12.95 5.57
N HIS A 247 21.29 13.58 6.45
CA HIS A 247 20.80 14.56 7.42
C HIS A 247 20.08 15.74 6.74
N LYS A 248 20.53 16.18 5.56
CA LYS A 248 19.88 17.30 4.87
C LYS A 248 18.43 17.00 4.49
N LEU A 249 18.12 15.75 4.14
CA LEU A 249 16.78 15.31 3.80
C LEU A 249 15.95 15.07 5.06
N LEU A 250 16.52 14.36 6.04
CA LEU A 250 15.83 13.96 7.26
C LEU A 250 15.58 15.13 8.23
N ASP A 251 16.49 16.10 8.31
CA ASP A 251 16.30 17.33 9.09
C ASP A 251 15.24 18.22 8.44
N ALA A 252 15.20 18.29 7.10
CA ALA A 252 14.18 19.04 6.38
C ALA A 252 12.79 18.40 6.56
N GLU A 253 12.71 17.07 6.51
CA GLU A 253 11.50 16.30 6.84
C GLU A 253 11.03 16.61 8.27
N LEU A 254 11.93 16.49 9.25
CA LEU A 254 11.63 16.78 10.65
C LEU A 254 11.18 18.23 10.87
N ALA A 255 11.82 19.20 10.21
CA ALA A 255 11.44 20.60 10.31
C ALA A 255 10.03 20.86 9.78
N ARG A 256 9.64 20.21 8.67
CA ARG A 256 8.27 20.27 8.14
C ARG A 256 7.27 19.62 9.11
N ALA A 257 7.57 18.43 9.63
CA ALA A 257 6.70 17.74 10.57
C ALA A 257 6.47 18.55 11.86
N ILE A 258 7.53 19.17 12.41
CA ILE A 258 7.43 20.09 13.57
C ILE A 258 6.54 21.29 13.24
N ALA A 259 6.76 21.93 12.08
CA ALA A 259 5.98 23.09 11.68
C ALA A 259 4.50 22.75 11.49
N ARG A 260 4.20 21.60 10.88
CA ARG A 260 2.84 21.12 10.66
C ARG A 260 2.14 20.79 11.97
N GLN A 261 2.76 20.02 12.85
CA GLN A 261 2.18 19.73 14.16
C GLN A 261 1.88 21.03 14.91
N LYS A 262 2.82 21.99 14.89
CA LYS A 262 2.62 23.29 15.55
C LYS A 262 1.42 24.07 14.97
N ALA A 263 1.21 24.00 13.65
CA ALA A 263 0.09 24.65 12.99
C ALA A 263 -1.24 23.92 13.25
N GLU A 264 -1.20 22.60 13.40
CA GLU A 264 -2.35 21.71 13.52
C GLU A 264 -2.21 20.82 14.77
N PRO A 265 -2.22 21.38 15.99
CA PRO A 265 -1.86 20.63 17.19
C PRO A 265 -2.81 19.47 17.48
N ASP A 266 -4.08 19.54 17.08
CA ASP A 266 -5.06 18.49 17.32
C ASP A 266 -5.13 17.44 16.19
N ASN A 267 -4.38 17.64 15.09
CA ASN A 267 -4.36 16.73 13.97
C ASN A 267 -3.48 15.50 14.28
N LEU A 268 -4.09 14.31 14.39
CA LEU A 268 -3.38 13.07 14.69
C LEU A 268 -2.44 12.62 13.57
N ARG A 269 -2.75 12.92 12.31
CA ARG A 269 -1.85 12.69 11.18
C ARG A 269 -0.56 13.49 11.32
N ALA A 270 -0.67 14.80 11.62
CA ALA A 270 0.50 15.64 11.85
C ALA A 270 1.31 15.20 13.08
N PHE A 271 0.65 14.72 14.13
CA PHE A 271 1.29 14.14 15.31
C PHE A 271 2.07 12.86 14.99
N GLN A 272 1.47 11.95 14.23
CA GLN A 272 2.07 10.71 13.77
C GLN A 272 3.25 10.93 12.82
N GLU A 273 3.14 11.90 11.90
CA GLU A 273 4.24 12.33 11.03
C GLU A 273 5.44 12.81 11.86
N LEU A 274 5.21 13.63 12.89
CA LEU A 274 6.28 14.08 13.79
C LEU A 274 6.96 12.91 14.53
N ALA A 275 6.17 11.97 15.06
CA ALA A 275 6.72 10.76 15.70
C ALA A 275 7.58 9.95 14.72
N THR A 276 7.13 9.82 13.48
CA THR A 276 7.85 9.10 12.41
C THR A 276 9.15 9.81 12.04
N SER A 277 9.13 11.14 11.89
CA SER A 277 10.35 11.90 11.56
C SER A 277 11.35 11.91 12.72
N TYR A 278 10.91 11.92 13.99
CA TYR A 278 11.81 11.70 15.13
C TYR A 278 12.46 10.32 15.08
N LEU A 279 11.69 9.27 14.78
CA LEU A 279 12.21 7.90 14.64
C LEU A 279 13.29 7.81 13.56
N ARG A 280 13.01 8.34 12.36
CA ARG A 280 13.94 8.31 11.21
C ARG A 280 15.24 9.09 11.48
N ASN A 281 15.17 10.12 12.32
CA ASN A 281 16.32 10.87 12.83
C ASN A 281 17.00 10.22 14.05
N ALA A 282 16.65 8.97 14.36
CA ALA A 282 17.15 8.21 15.51
C ALA A 282 16.93 8.88 16.87
N ARG A 283 15.90 9.72 17.01
CA ARG A 283 15.55 10.40 18.27
C ARG A 283 14.56 9.57 19.07
N PHE A 284 14.96 8.36 19.45
CA PHE A 284 14.07 7.35 20.06
C PHE A 284 13.37 7.84 21.33
N GLU A 285 14.09 8.52 22.20
CA GLU A 285 13.54 9.08 23.43
C GLU A 285 12.52 10.20 23.17
N ASP A 286 12.74 11.01 22.12
CA ASP A 286 11.80 12.06 21.70
C ASP A 286 10.50 11.43 21.14
N VAL A 287 10.59 10.31 20.41
CA VAL A 287 9.42 9.54 19.95
C VAL A 287 8.59 9.09 21.15
N ILE A 288 9.22 8.43 22.12
CA ILE A 288 8.52 7.90 23.31
C ILE A 288 7.86 9.04 24.08
N THR A 289 8.62 10.11 24.36
CA THR A 289 8.12 11.28 25.08
C THR A 289 6.94 11.93 24.36
N LEU A 290 7.03 12.11 23.04
CA LEU A 290 5.95 12.68 22.25
C LEU A 290 4.70 11.81 22.32
N VAL A 291 4.84 10.50 22.04
CA VAL A 291 3.71 9.57 21.97
C VAL A 291 3.03 9.40 23.34
N ASP A 292 3.81 9.39 24.43
CA ASP A 292 3.29 9.31 25.80
C ASP A 292 2.37 10.48 26.17
N THR A 293 2.52 11.65 25.55
CA THR A 293 1.64 12.80 25.85
C THR A 293 0.19 12.61 25.40
N ARG A 294 -0.06 11.67 24.48
CA ARG A 294 -1.39 11.45 23.88
C ARG A 294 -1.82 10.00 23.81
N GLN A 295 -0.94 9.07 24.18
CA GLN A 295 -1.29 7.66 24.24
C GLN A 295 -2.47 7.49 25.20
N PRO A 296 -3.57 6.86 24.75
CA PRO A 296 -4.69 6.61 25.63
C PRO A 296 -4.40 5.42 26.57
N ASP A 297 -4.99 5.44 27.77
CA ASP A 297 -4.91 4.32 28.72
C ASP A 297 -5.68 3.08 28.21
N ASP A 298 -6.75 3.30 27.44
CA ASP A 298 -7.54 2.27 26.77
C ASP A 298 -7.47 2.46 25.25
N PHE A 299 -7.27 1.37 24.51
CA PHE A 299 -7.16 1.40 23.04
C PHE A 299 -8.52 1.18 22.36
N ALA A 300 -9.61 1.13 23.11
CA ALA A 300 -10.96 1.14 22.57
C ALA A 300 -11.18 2.37 21.66
N GLY A 301 -11.49 2.12 20.38
CA GLY A 301 -11.71 3.19 19.40
C GLY A 301 -10.45 3.92 18.94
N LEU A 302 -9.27 3.29 19.08
CA LEU A 302 -8.01 3.82 18.54
C LEU A 302 -8.15 4.20 17.06
N SER A 303 -7.65 5.37 16.68
CA SER A 303 -7.59 5.77 15.27
C SER A 303 -6.37 5.18 14.58
N GLU A 304 -6.42 5.04 13.26
CA GLU A 304 -5.27 4.58 12.46
C GLU A 304 -4.04 5.47 12.67
N ASP A 305 -4.19 6.80 12.66
CA ASP A 305 -3.09 7.74 12.86
C ASP A 305 -2.40 7.53 14.22
N MET A 306 -3.19 7.32 15.29
CA MET A 306 -2.62 7.04 16.61
C MET A 306 -1.94 5.66 16.64
N GLY A 307 -2.50 4.66 15.95
CA GLY A 307 -1.87 3.36 15.74
C GLY A 307 -0.48 3.49 15.11
N TRP A 308 -0.35 4.28 14.04
CA TRP A 308 0.94 4.53 13.38
C TRP A 308 1.93 5.29 14.28
N ALA A 309 1.47 6.23 15.11
CA ALA A 309 2.32 6.88 16.12
C ALA A 309 2.81 5.88 17.19
N LEU A 310 1.94 4.98 17.66
CA LEU A 310 2.30 3.90 18.59
C LEU A 310 3.29 2.92 17.97
N ASN A 311 3.15 2.61 16.69
CA ASN A 311 4.11 1.78 15.97
C ASN A 311 5.50 2.43 15.89
N ALA A 312 5.59 3.76 15.70
CA ALA A 312 6.85 4.47 15.80
C ALA A 312 7.47 4.36 17.20
N LYS A 313 6.65 4.47 18.25
CA LYS A 313 7.09 4.25 19.64
C LYS A 313 7.58 2.81 19.87
N VAL A 314 6.92 1.80 19.31
CA VAL A 314 7.37 0.41 19.41
C VAL A 314 8.77 0.26 18.80
N TYR A 315 9.01 0.76 17.59
CA TYR A 315 10.34 0.71 16.98
C TYR A 315 11.39 1.47 17.80
N ALA A 316 11.05 2.61 18.38
CA ALA A 316 11.94 3.36 19.27
C ALA A 316 12.28 2.57 20.55
N LEU A 317 11.28 1.92 21.17
CA LEU A 317 11.48 1.07 22.35
C LEU A 317 12.37 -0.14 22.03
N ASP A 318 12.15 -0.78 20.88
CA ASP A 318 12.97 -1.91 20.44
C ASP A 318 14.41 -1.50 20.16
N ALA A 319 14.62 -0.36 19.50
CA ALA A 319 15.97 0.16 19.27
C ALA A 319 16.72 0.42 20.59
N LEU A 320 15.99 0.76 21.66
CA LEU A 320 16.52 0.96 23.02
C LEU A 320 16.57 -0.33 23.86
N GLY A 321 16.23 -1.50 23.30
CA GLY A 321 16.22 -2.78 24.00
C GLY A 321 15.05 -2.98 24.99
N ARG A 322 14.05 -2.08 24.98
CA ARG A 322 12.87 -2.12 25.86
C ARG A 322 11.76 -3.00 25.27
N HIS A 323 12.09 -4.27 25.00
CA HIS A 323 11.26 -5.17 24.21
C HIS A 323 9.92 -5.55 24.86
N ASP A 324 9.84 -5.64 26.19
CA ASP A 324 8.58 -5.99 26.86
C ASP A 324 7.56 -4.85 26.75
N GLU A 325 8.00 -3.59 26.86
CA GLU A 325 7.13 -2.42 26.69
C GLU A 325 6.65 -2.27 25.24
N ALA A 326 7.51 -2.57 24.28
CA ALA A 326 7.14 -2.63 22.87
C ALA A 326 6.09 -3.73 22.59
N ALA A 327 6.22 -4.90 23.23
CA ALA A 327 5.27 -6.00 23.08
C ALA A 327 3.89 -5.63 23.63
N ASP A 328 3.83 -5.01 24.81
CA ASP A 328 2.57 -4.58 25.45
C ASP A 328 1.72 -3.69 24.53
N ILE A 329 2.35 -2.74 23.82
CA ILE A 329 1.64 -1.84 22.91
C ILE A 329 0.96 -2.63 21.78
N PHE A 330 1.70 -3.53 21.13
CA PHE A 330 1.11 -4.32 20.05
C PHE A 330 0.05 -5.30 20.56
N ASP A 331 0.25 -5.90 21.74
CA ASP A 331 -0.73 -6.79 22.38
C ASP A 331 -2.05 -6.04 22.61
N ARG A 332 -1.99 -4.83 23.18
CA ARG A 332 -3.18 -3.98 23.40
C ARG A 332 -3.87 -3.53 22.11
N ILE A 333 -3.12 -3.32 21.02
CA ILE A 333 -3.71 -3.02 19.70
C ILE A 333 -4.48 -4.24 19.19
N VAL A 334 -3.89 -5.44 19.23
CA VAL A 334 -4.53 -6.64 18.66
C VAL A 334 -5.65 -7.22 19.53
N GLU A 335 -5.72 -6.85 20.81
CA GLU A 335 -6.87 -7.14 21.69
C GLU A 335 -8.16 -6.42 21.28
N GLN A 336 -8.06 -5.35 20.47
CA GLN A 336 -9.23 -4.62 20.00
C GLN A 336 -10.09 -5.46 19.03
N PRO A 337 -11.42 -5.32 19.07
CA PRO A 337 -12.29 -5.99 18.11
C PRO A 337 -11.93 -5.62 16.66
N TYR A 338 -11.69 -6.65 15.85
CA TYR A 338 -11.41 -6.46 14.43
C TYR A 338 -12.71 -6.50 13.58
N ASP A 339 -12.97 -5.38 12.90
CA ASP A 339 -14.01 -5.22 11.89
C ASP A 339 -13.33 -4.71 10.60
N PRO A 340 -13.34 -5.47 9.49
CA PRO A 340 -12.76 -5.04 8.22
C PRO A 340 -13.20 -3.64 7.75
N ALA A 341 -14.44 -3.23 8.06
CA ALA A 341 -15.00 -1.96 7.61
C ALA A 341 -14.56 -0.76 8.48
N GLN A 342 -14.20 -1.00 9.74
CA GLN A 342 -13.89 0.08 10.71
C GLN A 342 -12.42 0.08 11.14
N SER A 343 -11.81 -1.10 11.19
CA SER A 343 -10.46 -1.32 11.69
C SER A 343 -9.60 -2.17 10.75
N GLY A 344 -9.86 -2.08 9.44
CA GLY A 344 -9.05 -2.74 8.40
C GLY A 344 -7.56 -2.39 8.49
N TRP A 345 -7.20 -1.20 8.97
CA TRP A 345 -5.83 -0.76 9.22
C TRP A 345 -5.08 -1.63 10.24
N MET A 346 -5.79 -2.33 11.14
CA MET A 346 -5.20 -3.23 12.16
C MET A 346 -4.39 -4.36 11.53
N VAL A 347 -4.64 -4.71 10.26
CA VAL A 347 -3.86 -5.71 9.51
C VAL A 347 -2.37 -5.40 9.55
N ASN A 348 -1.99 -4.14 9.39
CA ASN A 348 -0.59 -3.73 9.38
C ASN A 348 0.07 -3.97 10.75
N PHE A 349 -0.63 -3.65 11.83
CA PHE A 349 -0.10 -3.76 13.19
C PHE A 349 -0.02 -5.22 13.66
N ALA A 350 -0.96 -6.07 13.25
CA ALA A 350 -0.86 -7.51 13.51
C ALA A 350 0.31 -8.15 12.76
N ILE A 351 0.55 -7.73 11.51
CA ILE A 351 1.71 -8.17 10.73
C ILE A 351 2.98 -7.68 11.41
N ASN A 352 3.11 -6.40 11.72
CA ASN A 352 4.30 -5.85 12.39
C ASN A 352 4.58 -6.54 13.72
N ARG A 353 3.55 -6.87 14.51
CA ARG A 353 3.68 -7.68 15.73
C ARG A 353 4.26 -9.06 15.43
N GLY A 354 3.73 -9.77 14.43
CA GLY A 354 4.24 -11.07 14.02
C GLY A 354 5.67 -11.00 13.52
N SER A 355 5.95 -10.05 12.63
CA SER A 355 7.27 -9.84 12.07
C SER A 355 8.30 -9.57 13.16
N ARG A 356 7.96 -8.68 14.10
CA ARG A 356 8.79 -8.36 15.26
C ARG A 356 9.14 -9.58 16.10
N PHE A 357 8.18 -10.44 16.45
CA PHE A 357 8.47 -11.63 17.25
C PHE A 357 9.44 -12.58 16.52
N VAL A 358 9.25 -12.76 15.22
CA VAL A 358 10.15 -13.60 14.42
C VAL A 358 11.53 -12.97 14.28
N ASP A 359 11.63 -11.65 14.11
CA ASP A 359 12.90 -10.91 14.07
C ASP A 359 13.68 -11.03 15.39
N LEU A 360 12.97 -11.04 16.52
CA LEU A 360 13.56 -11.25 17.84
C LEU A 360 13.82 -12.73 18.18
N GLY A 361 13.54 -13.66 17.25
CA GLY A 361 13.72 -15.09 17.46
C GLY A 361 12.71 -15.76 18.41
N GLN A 362 11.60 -15.07 18.73
CA GLN A 362 10.51 -15.58 19.57
C GLN A 362 9.50 -16.35 18.69
N TYR A 363 9.96 -17.47 18.11
CA TYR A 363 9.27 -18.11 16.98
C TYR A 363 7.88 -18.67 17.32
N GLU A 364 7.64 -19.21 18.52
CA GLU A 364 6.31 -19.69 18.92
C GLU A 364 5.29 -18.54 18.94
N LYS A 365 5.65 -17.41 19.58
CA LYS A 365 4.82 -16.21 19.61
C LYS A 365 4.66 -15.60 18.22
N GLY A 366 5.74 -15.62 17.42
CA GLY A 366 5.74 -15.14 16.04
C GLY A 366 4.79 -15.93 15.16
N LEU A 367 4.75 -17.26 15.30
CA LEU A 367 3.83 -18.11 14.57
C LEU A 367 2.37 -17.84 14.96
N GLU A 368 2.08 -17.76 16.27
CA GLU A 368 0.74 -17.43 16.76
C GLU A 368 0.27 -16.05 16.24
N ALA A 369 1.16 -15.06 16.30
CA ALA A 369 0.91 -13.72 15.79
C ALA A 369 0.67 -13.72 14.28
N ALA A 370 1.47 -14.46 13.51
CA ALA A 370 1.32 -14.57 12.06
C ALA A 370 0.03 -15.33 11.68
N ASP A 371 -0.38 -16.32 12.48
CA ASP A 371 -1.68 -16.99 12.30
C ASP A 371 -2.85 -16.03 12.53
N TYR A 372 -2.77 -15.16 13.54
CA TYR A 372 -3.75 -14.10 13.76
C TYR A 372 -3.76 -13.08 12.61
N ALA A 373 -2.59 -12.58 12.23
CA ALA A 373 -2.43 -11.65 11.12
C ALA A 373 -2.98 -12.23 9.80
N GLY A 374 -2.77 -13.53 9.56
CA GLY A 374 -3.33 -14.23 8.39
C GLY A 374 -4.86 -14.26 8.36
N ARG A 375 -5.52 -14.47 9.50
CA ARG A 375 -6.99 -14.48 9.57
C ARG A 375 -7.58 -13.12 9.20
N ILE A 376 -6.97 -12.03 9.65
CA ILE A 376 -7.44 -10.69 9.34
C ILE A 376 -7.00 -10.24 7.93
N ALA A 377 -5.80 -10.61 7.49
CA ALA A 377 -5.32 -10.31 6.14
C ALA A 377 -6.14 -11.04 5.06
N HIS A 378 -6.71 -12.21 5.34
CA HIS A 378 -7.66 -12.85 4.45
C HIS A 378 -8.95 -12.03 4.25
N ARG A 379 -9.37 -11.26 5.26
CA ARG A 379 -10.61 -10.46 5.22
C ARG A 379 -10.41 -9.07 4.63
N SER A 380 -9.28 -8.41 4.90
CA SER A 380 -9.04 -7.03 4.42
C SER A 380 -7.59 -6.72 4.02
N GLY A 381 -6.70 -7.71 3.99
CA GLY A 381 -5.29 -7.50 3.64
C GLY A 381 -5.07 -7.45 2.13
N SER A 382 -4.09 -6.65 1.71
CA SER A 382 -3.56 -6.68 0.34
C SER A 382 -2.79 -7.96 0.07
N ASP A 383 -2.54 -8.24 -1.21
CA ASP A 383 -1.69 -9.34 -1.68
C ASP A 383 -0.29 -9.27 -1.02
N TYR A 384 0.29 -8.07 -0.99
CA TYR A 384 1.54 -7.78 -0.28
C TYR A 384 1.47 -8.13 1.22
N ALA A 385 0.39 -7.74 1.91
CA ALA A 385 0.19 -8.04 3.33
C ALA A 385 0.11 -9.55 3.57
N ARG A 386 -0.57 -10.30 2.71
CA ARG A 386 -0.62 -11.77 2.79
C ARG A 386 0.74 -12.41 2.54
N MET A 387 1.55 -11.87 1.63
CA MET A 387 2.92 -12.34 1.41
C MET A 387 3.82 -12.12 2.64
N LEU A 388 3.70 -10.99 3.33
CA LEU A 388 4.41 -10.76 4.60
C LEU A 388 4.00 -11.76 5.70
N VAL A 389 2.71 -12.08 5.81
CA VAL A 389 2.24 -13.12 6.74
C VAL A 389 2.88 -14.47 6.41
N ARG A 390 2.89 -14.87 5.13
CA ARG A 390 3.52 -16.14 4.71
C ARG A 390 5.01 -16.15 5.03
N TYR A 391 5.70 -15.03 4.82
CA TYR A 391 7.10 -14.87 5.18
C TYR A 391 7.34 -15.14 6.67
N ASP A 392 6.60 -14.47 7.55
CA ASP A 392 6.72 -14.63 9.00
C ASP A 392 6.45 -16.08 9.43
N LYS A 393 5.39 -16.70 8.88
CA LYS A 393 5.07 -18.11 9.15
C LYS A 393 6.18 -19.05 8.72
N ILE A 394 6.74 -18.88 7.51
CA ILE A 394 7.80 -19.76 6.99
C ILE A 394 9.04 -19.67 7.88
N CYS A 395 9.47 -18.46 8.23
CA CYS A 395 10.61 -18.28 9.14
C CYS A 395 10.37 -18.95 10.49
N ALA A 396 9.21 -18.72 11.11
CA ALA A 396 8.87 -19.29 12.41
C ALA A 396 8.78 -20.82 12.37
N LEU A 397 8.05 -21.38 11.40
CA LEU A 397 7.91 -22.84 11.24
C LEU A 397 9.25 -23.52 10.99
N THR A 398 10.11 -22.91 10.17
CA THR A 398 11.44 -23.46 9.87
C THR A 398 12.31 -23.46 11.12
N ALA A 399 12.33 -22.36 11.87
CA ALA A 399 13.11 -22.27 13.11
C ALA A 399 12.61 -23.24 14.20
N LEU A 400 11.30 -23.54 14.23
CA LEU A 400 10.68 -24.52 15.13
C LEU A 400 10.86 -25.98 14.68
N GLY A 401 11.53 -26.24 13.56
CA GLY A 401 11.71 -27.59 13.01
C GLY A 401 10.45 -28.21 12.39
N ARG A 402 9.42 -27.40 12.10
CA ARG A 402 8.13 -27.84 11.51
C ARG A 402 8.19 -27.81 9.98
N ALA A 403 9.13 -28.59 9.42
CA ALA A 403 9.52 -28.49 8.01
C ALA A 403 8.39 -28.77 7.01
N GLU A 404 7.52 -29.76 7.26
CA GLU A 404 6.41 -30.08 6.34
C GLU A 404 5.37 -28.96 6.28
N GLU A 405 5.12 -28.28 7.40
CA GLU A 405 4.20 -27.14 7.44
C GLU A 405 4.81 -25.92 6.77
N ALA A 406 6.10 -25.64 7.01
CA ALA A 406 6.83 -24.60 6.29
C ALA A 406 6.78 -24.82 4.77
N LYS A 407 6.93 -26.08 4.33
CA LYS A 407 6.87 -26.46 2.91
C LYS A 407 5.50 -26.21 2.28
N ALA A 408 4.42 -26.46 3.02
CA ALA A 408 3.07 -26.14 2.55
C ALA A 408 2.90 -24.63 2.31
N VAL A 409 3.35 -23.80 3.26
CA VAL A 409 3.28 -22.33 3.11
C VAL A 409 4.22 -21.83 2.01
N MET A 410 5.40 -22.44 1.83
CA MET A 410 6.30 -22.11 0.71
C MET A 410 5.67 -22.40 -0.66
N ALA A 411 4.86 -23.45 -0.79
CA ALA A 411 4.12 -23.71 -2.03
C ALA A 411 3.13 -22.58 -2.34
N GLU A 412 2.44 -22.04 -1.32
CA GLU A 412 1.58 -20.86 -1.50
C GLU A 412 2.38 -19.62 -1.94
N VAL A 413 3.59 -19.43 -1.40
CA VAL A 413 4.48 -18.33 -1.82
C VAL A 413 4.87 -18.47 -3.30
N GLU A 414 5.17 -19.68 -3.76
CA GLU A 414 5.49 -19.93 -5.18
C GLU A 414 4.29 -19.66 -6.09
N ASP A 415 3.08 -20.05 -5.68
CA ASP A 415 1.84 -19.82 -6.44
C ASP A 415 1.48 -18.32 -6.54
N HIS A 416 2.02 -17.48 -5.65
CA HIS A 416 1.70 -16.06 -5.52
C HIS A 416 2.96 -15.17 -5.60
N LEU A 417 3.99 -15.66 -6.29
CA LEU A 417 5.31 -15.03 -6.30
C LEU A 417 5.28 -13.56 -6.78
N ASP A 418 4.37 -13.26 -7.70
CA ASP A 418 4.17 -11.93 -8.29
C ASP A 418 3.47 -10.94 -7.35
N GLU A 419 2.82 -11.40 -6.27
CA GLU A 419 2.25 -10.52 -5.24
C GLU A 419 3.33 -9.67 -4.54
N SER A 420 4.54 -10.23 -4.36
CA SER A 420 5.73 -9.48 -3.93
C SER A 420 7.01 -10.31 -4.10
N VAL A 421 7.74 -10.07 -5.19
CA VAL A 421 8.92 -10.87 -5.55
C VAL A 421 10.03 -10.82 -4.49
N THR A 422 10.33 -9.62 -3.97
CA THR A 422 11.37 -9.41 -2.96
C THR A 422 11.05 -10.09 -1.63
N VAL A 423 9.80 -9.99 -1.18
CA VAL A 423 9.35 -10.64 0.07
C VAL A 423 9.31 -12.16 -0.13
N ALA A 424 8.82 -12.64 -1.28
CA ALA A 424 8.82 -14.06 -1.61
C ALA A 424 10.24 -14.66 -1.61
N ALA A 425 11.22 -13.97 -2.19
CA ALA A 425 12.63 -14.40 -2.16
C ALA A 425 13.16 -14.50 -0.71
N SER A 426 12.84 -13.51 0.14
CA SER A 426 13.20 -13.52 1.56
C SER A 426 12.52 -14.66 2.32
N ALA A 427 11.26 -14.95 2.01
CA ALA A 427 10.50 -16.05 2.59
C ALA A 427 11.08 -17.42 2.24
N LEU A 428 11.40 -17.63 0.97
CA LEU A 428 12.02 -18.88 0.50
C LEU A 428 13.42 -19.05 1.09
N LEU A 429 14.19 -17.97 1.25
CA LEU A 429 15.47 -18.00 1.97
C LEU A 429 15.28 -18.46 3.43
N CYS A 430 14.30 -17.90 4.14
CA CYS A 430 13.96 -18.32 5.50
C CYS A 430 13.59 -19.81 5.57
N GLY A 431 12.85 -20.30 4.57
CA GLY A 431 12.45 -21.70 4.46
C GLY A 431 13.56 -22.67 4.05
N GLY A 432 14.79 -22.19 3.89
CA GLY A 432 15.95 -23.00 3.49
C GLY A 432 16.07 -23.25 1.98
N ALA A 433 15.20 -22.65 1.16
CA ALA A 433 15.23 -22.76 -0.30
C ALA A 433 16.19 -21.74 -0.93
N GLU A 434 17.46 -21.76 -0.50
CA GLU A 434 18.47 -20.75 -0.87
C GLU A 434 18.71 -20.65 -2.38
N GLU A 435 18.81 -21.79 -3.08
CA GLU A 435 19.02 -21.82 -4.54
C GLU A 435 17.85 -21.18 -5.30
N ARG A 436 16.63 -21.39 -4.82
CA ARG A 436 15.43 -20.81 -5.42
C ARG A 436 15.34 -19.32 -5.15
N ALA A 437 15.66 -18.87 -3.93
CA ALA A 437 15.78 -17.45 -3.61
C ALA A 437 16.84 -16.77 -4.50
N ALA A 438 18.01 -17.40 -4.70
CA ALA A 438 19.04 -16.89 -5.61
C ALA A 438 18.54 -16.78 -7.06
N GLU A 439 17.81 -17.79 -7.56
CA GLU A 439 17.20 -17.74 -8.90
C GLU A 439 16.27 -16.54 -9.08
N ILE A 440 15.39 -16.31 -8.10
CA ILE A 440 14.46 -15.17 -8.10
C ILE A 440 15.24 -13.86 -8.10
N VAL A 441 16.25 -13.72 -7.23
CA VAL A 441 17.10 -12.52 -7.17
C VAL A 441 17.78 -12.24 -8.50
N ARG A 442 18.39 -13.25 -9.14
CA ARG A 442 19.05 -13.06 -10.46
C ARG A 442 18.07 -12.61 -11.52
N ARG A 443 16.87 -13.21 -11.55
CA ARG A 443 15.81 -12.84 -12.51
C ARG A 443 15.35 -11.41 -12.29
N GLU A 444 15.08 -11.04 -11.04
CA GLU A 444 14.53 -9.73 -10.69
C GLU A 444 15.52 -8.59 -10.91
N LEU A 445 16.82 -8.82 -10.64
CA LEU A 445 17.89 -7.87 -11.00
C LEU A 445 17.99 -7.61 -12.51
N GLY A 446 17.43 -8.50 -13.34
CA GLY A 446 17.33 -8.32 -14.79
C GLY A 446 16.03 -7.68 -15.28
N ASP A 447 15.02 -7.49 -14.42
CA ASP A 447 13.74 -6.87 -14.79
C ASP A 447 13.78 -5.35 -14.56
N GLN A 448 13.31 -4.58 -15.54
CA GLN A 448 13.38 -3.11 -15.49
C GLN A 448 12.59 -2.48 -14.32
N TYR A 449 11.50 -3.11 -13.86
CA TYR A 449 10.71 -2.63 -12.72
C TYR A 449 11.20 -3.20 -11.39
N GLY A 450 11.67 -4.45 -11.42
CA GLY A 450 12.11 -5.18 -10.25
C GLY A 450 13.50 -4.80 -9.75
N ALA A 451 14.40 -4.46 -10.67
CA ALA A 451 15.83 -4.36 -10.38
C ALA A 451 16.16 -3.37 -9.26
N MET A 452 15.54 -2.19 -9.23
CA MET A 452 15.79 -1.21 -8.16
C MET A 452 15.32 -1.72 -6.80
N SER A 453 14.10 -2.24 -6.72
CA SER A 453 13.56 -2.80 -5.46
C SER A 453 14.41 -3.95 -4.95
N MET A 454 14.81 -4.86 -5.84
CA MET A 454 15.68 -5.98 -5.49
C MET A 454 17.09 -5.50 -5.09
N ALA A 455 17.66 -4.53 -5.80
CA ALA A 455 18.95 -3.94 -5.47
C ALA A 455 18.94 -3.28 -4.08
N THR A 456 17.86 -2.57 -3.73
CA THR A 456 17.66 -2.02 -2.38
C THR A 456 17.61 -3.12 -1.32
N ALA A 457 16.89 -4.22 -1.57
CA ALA A 457 16.81 -5.35 -0.62
C ALA A 457 18.13 -6.13 -0.46
N LEU A 458 19.07 -5.97 -1.39
CA LEU A 458 20.43 -6.52 -1.32
C LEU A 458 21.42 -5.53 -0.67
N GLN A 459 21.00 -4.32 -0.30
CA GLN A 459 21.82 -3.41 0.49
C GLN A 459 21.95 -3.89 1.93
N ARG A 460 22.94 -3.33 2.63
CA ARG A 460 23.18 -3.64 4.03
C ARG A 460 22.06 -3.06 4.93
N PRO A 461 21.78 -3.68 6.10
CA PRO A 461 20.65 -3.29 6.95
C PRO A 461 20.73 -1.88 7.53
N GLU A 462 21.90 -1.23 7.52
CA GLU A 462 22.10 0.16 7.97
C GLU A 462 21.40 1.19 7.08
N PHE A 463 20.90 0.79 5.90
CA PHE A 463 20.12 1.63 5.00
C PHE A 463 18.60 1.56 5.23
N ASP A 464 18.14 0.76 6.19
CA ASP A 464 16.73 0.68 6.57
C ASP A 464 16.34 1.84 7.53
N PHE A 465 15.08 2.27 7.47
CA PHE A 465 14.51 3.37 8.26
C PHE A 465 13.63 2.91 9.43
N TYR A 466 13.25 1.63 9.50
CA TYR A 466 12.26 1.11 10.44
C TYR A 466 12.63 -0.26 11.05
N TYR A 467 13.86 -0.73 10.86
CA TYR A 467 14.25 -2.11 11.16
C TYR A 467 14.84 -2.35 12.55
N ILE A 468 14.38 -3.39 13.25
CA ILE A 468 15.00 -3.81 14.53
C ILE A 468 16.17 -4.77 14.30
N HIS A 469 16.94 -5.12 15.33
CA HIS A 469 17.87 -6.25 15.18
C HIS A 469 17.06 -7.51 14.85
N SER A 470 17.42 -8.20 13.77
CA SER A 470 16.72 -9.40 13.30
C SER A 470 17.66 -10.58 13.21
N VAL A 471 17.20 -11.73 13.70
CA VAL A 471 17.90 -13.01 13.58
C VAL A 471 17.62 -13.72 12.25
N ARG A 472 16.76 -13.15 11.39
CA ARG A 472 16.40 -13.78 10.11
C ARG A 472 17.56 -13.75 9.12
N PRO A 473 17.68 -14.77 8.24
CA PRO A 473 18.61 -14.70 7.13
C PRO A 473 18.21 -13.58 6.16
N SER A 474 19.16 -12.73 5.77
CA SER A 474 18.94 -11.63 4.84
C SER A 474 19.45 -11.95 3.42
N LEU A 475 18.77 -11.44 2.40
CA LEU A 475 19.22 -11.55 1.01
C LEU A 475 20.60 -10.90 0.82
N ALA A 476 20.83 -9.74 1.44
CA ALA A 476 22.10 -9.00 1.38
C ALA A 476 23.30 -9.79 1.91
N GLN A 477 23.13 -10.58 2.97
CA GLN A 477 24.22 -11.35 3.57
C GLN A 477 24.35 -12.75 2.98
N ARG A 478 23.24 -13.41 2.61
CA ARG A 478 23.23 -14.81 2.17
C ARG A 478 23.24 -14.98 0.66
N ILE A 479 22.49 -14.16 -0.06
CA ILE A 479 22.26 -14.34 -1.51
C ILE A 479 23.19 -13.45 -2.33
N ARG A 480 23.31 -12.17 -1.98
CA ARG A 480 24.14 -11.20 -2.73
C ARG A 480 25.58 -11.67 -2.95
N PRO A 481 26.33 -12.19 -1.95
CA PRO A 481 27.74 -12.52 -2.12
C PRO A 481 27.98 -13.78 -2.96
N ARG A 482 26.94 -14.49 -3.36
CA ARG A 482 27.08 -15.75 -4.10
C ARG A 482 27.72 -15.50 -5.47
N PRO A 483 28.59 -16.41 -5.96
CA PRO A 483 29.29 -16.23 -7.25
C PRO A 483 28.38 -16.07 -8.47
N ASP A 484 27.16 -16.62 -8.41
CA ASP A 484 26.15 -16.54 -9.47
C ASP A 484 25.27 -15.27 -9.38
N VAL A 485 25.30 -14.53 -8.26
CA VAL A 485 24.49 -13.33 -8.01
C VAL A 485 25.33 -12.06 -8.05
N ALA A 486 26.49 -12.04 -7.38
CA ALA A 486 27.32 -10.84 -7.22
C ALA A 486 27.65 -10.15 -8.55
N PRO A 487 28.07 -10.85 -9.62
CA PRO A 487 28.35 -10.18 -10.91
C PRO A 487 27.13 -9.52 -11.56
N ILE A 488 25.92 -10.03 -11.29
CA ILE A 488 24.66 -9.45 -11.80
C ILE A 488 24.33 -8.20 -11.00
N PHE A 489 24.44 -8.27 -9.67
CA PHE A 489 24.27 -7.11 -8.80
C PHE A 489 25.24 -5.98 -9.18
N ASP A 490 26.55 -6.27 -9.30
CA ASP A 490 27.57 -5.27 -9.63
C ASP A 490 27.35 -4.59 -10.99
N LYS A 491 26.62 -5.24 -11.91
CA LYS A 491 26.27 -4.67 -13.21
C LYS A 491 25.14 -3.63 -13.13
N VAL A 492 24.20 -3.80 -12.19
CA VAL A 492 22.99 -2.97 -12.09
C VAL A 492 22.97 -2.05 -10.87
N ALA A 493 23.82 -2.33 -9.88
CA ALA A 493 23.85 -1.66 -8.59
C ALA A 493 25.28 -1.46 -8.09
N ARG A 494 25.42 -0.64 -7.03
CA ARG A 494 26.61 -0.54 -6.20
C ARG A 494 26.25 -0.76 -4.74
N ASP A 495 27.26 -1.09 -3.93
CA ASP A 495 27.17 -0.91 -2.48
C ASP A 495 27.02 0.58 -2.17
N ILE A 496 25.95 0.95 -1.47
CA ILE A 496 25.77 2.33 -1.04
C ILE A 496 26.88 2.67 -0.03
N PRO A 497 27.59 3.80 -0.19
CA PRO A 497 28.61 4.23 0.76
C PRO A 497 28.04 4.38 2.18
N LEU A 498 28.79 3.90 3.20
CA LEU A 498 28.36 3.97 4.61
C LEU A 498 28.15 5.39 5.11
N GLU A 499 28.79 6.38 4.50
CA GLU A 499 28.55 7.78 4.82
C GLU A 499 27.10 8.22 4.54
N PHE A 500 26.30 7.43 3.82
CA PHE A 500 24.86 7.66 3.62
C PHE A 500 23.97 6.66 4.39
N ALA A 501 24.53 5.87 5.31
CA ALA A 501 23.74 5.01 6.19
C ALA A 501 22.78 5.86 7.04
N THR A 502 21.59 5.34 7.31
CA THR A 502 20.55 6.12 8.00
C THR A 502 20.98 6.37 9.46
N PRO A 503 20.59 7.51 10.07
CA PRO A 503 20.85 7.75 11.49
C PRO A 503 20.27 6.62 12.35
N PHE A 504 19.09 6.15 11.98
CA PHE A 504 18.40 5.03 12.62
C PHE A 504 19.27 3.76 12.60
N GLY A 505 19.74 3.35 11.42
CA GLY A 505 20.57 2.16 11.23
C GLY A 505 21.91 2.25 11.97
N MET A 506 22.55 3.41 11.93
CA MET A 506 23.82 3.67 12.63
C MET A 506 23.67 3.60 14.16
N ARG A 507 22.70 4.33 14.72
CA ARG A 507 22.48 4.36 16.19
C ARG A 507 22.11 2.97 16.71
N ARG A 508 21.40 2.17 15.93
CA ARG A 508 21.07 0.77 16.28
C ARG A 508 22.33 -0.09 16.40
N GLU A 509 23.24 -0.03 15.42
CA GLU A 509 24.50 -0.78 15.46
C GLU A 509 25.38 -0.35 16.65
N GLU A 510 25.40 0.95 16.96
CA GLU A 510 26.08 1.48 18.15
C GLU A 510 25.51 0.88 19.45
N LEU A 511 24.18 0.84 19.58
CA LEU A 511 23.49 0.30 20.76
C LEU A 511 23.67 -1.23 20.87
N ALA A 512 23.66 -1.96 19.76
CA ALA A 512 23.94 -3.40 19.73
C ALA A 512 25.39 -3.72 20.11
N GLY A 513 26.35 -2.93 19.61
CA GLY A 513 27.76 -3.05 19.96
C GLY A 513 28.04 -2.75 21.44
N ALA A 514 27.33 -1.77 22.02
CA ALA A 514 27.46 -1.43 23.44
C ALA A 514 26.83 -2.47 24.39
N ALA A 515 25.92 -3.32 23.90
CA ALA A 515 25.27 -4.38 24.67
C ALA A 515 26.10 -5.68 24.77
N THR A 516 27.27 -5.74 24.13
CA THR A 516 28.20 -6.88 24.22
C THR A 516 29.28 -6.59 25.28
N PRO A 517 29.37 -7.34 26.40
CA PRO A 517 30.36 -7.12 27.46
C PRO A 517 31.82 -7.26 27.03
#